data_AF-A0A7L4TMQ5-F1
#
_entry.id   AF-A0A7L4TMQ5-F1
#
_cell.length_a   1.000
_cell.length_b   1.000
_cell.length_c   1.000
_cell.angle_alpha   90.00
_cell.angle_beta   90.00
_cell.angle_gamma   90.00
#
_symmetry.space_group_name_H-M   'P 1'
#
loop_
_entity.id
_entity.type
_entity.pdbx_description
1 polymer ?
#
loop_
_entity_poly.entity_id
_entity_poly.type
_entity_poly.pdbx_seq_one_letter_code
_entity_poly.pdbx_strand_id
1 'polypeptide(L)'
;MDFTTTGPIGDTIGGLMSPFIALTGVLLTFLAFYMQIKANQIQIIQFKKGLAKEKERRTFDEKIDCYNKLSLLKVDLESITKDVRQKSKSLKEYYENEKSFPYNGNILFRTPSKNYTRILEIDRLSIYKAFNMFLGHREKWIKDFSNLYNVLEFLPEFFSNIYQKYDDHSKDQFAKKIEIRNGLIKLMDELANFINLYLAENSRQNYLTFEPSKLVNKTIFNYYKILEDSYDEDLNSVKETDFIEIDNKVLKYFIEGVIKLRSYEQLYDVRLEPIVELISNLRIQISDVKQRALEFAKNVELQYNHLNVSNGDEKSYIAIVNEIHLTIEEELKKVIIDEE
;
A
#
# COMPACT_ATOMS: atom_id res chain seq x y z
N MET A 1 -80.47 -5.04 -85.53
CA MET A 1 -79.78 -4.31 -86.59
C MET A 1 -79.81 -2.84 -86.21
N ASP A 2 -78.72 -2.10 -86.15
CA ASP A 2 -77.31 -2.43 -86.30
C ASP A 2 -76.56 -1.17 -85.84
N PHE A 3 -75.64 -1.27 -84.88
CA PHE A 3 -74.83 -0.12 -84.41
C PHE A 3 -73.68 0.21 -85.40
N THR A 4 -73.76 -0.27 -86.64
CA THR A 4 -72.76 -0.06 -87.70
C THR A 4 -72.61 1.39 -88.17
N THR A 5 -73.50 2.32 -87.78
CA THR A 5 -73.45 3.74 -88.21
C THR A 5 -72.93 4.73 -87.17
N THR A 6 -72.70 4.34 -85.91
CA THR A 6 -72.08 5.21 -84.89
C THR A 6 -70.58 4.94 -84.68
N GLY A 7 -70.08 3.80 -85.18
CA GLY A 7 -68.65 3.44 -85.19
C GLY A 7 -67.74 4.55 -85.73
N PRO A 8 -68.06 5.21 -86.87
CA PRO A 8 -67.20 6.24 -87.42
C PRO A 8 -67.09 7.51 -86.56
N ILE A 9 -68.14 7.88 -85.81
CA ILE A 9 -68.14 9.07 -84.95
C ILE A 9 -67.38 8.77 -83.65
N GLY A 10 -67.56 7.57 -83.08
CA GLY A 10 -66.77 7.09 -81.95
C GLY A 10 -65.28 6.94 -82.29
N ASP A 11 -64.96 6.44 -83.49
CA ASP A 11 -63.58 6.31 -83.99
C ASP A 11 -62.93 7.66 -84.31
N THR A 12 -63.70 8.65 -84.77
CA THR A 12 -63.18 10.01 -85.03
C THR A 12 -62.93 10.78 -83.74
N ILE A 13 -63.83 10.70 -82.75
CA ILE A 13 -63.63 11.30 -81.42
C ILE A 13 -62.52 10.56 -80.66
N GLY A 14 -62.47 9.23 -80.73
CA GLY A 14 -61.42 8.41 -80.13
C GLY A 14 -60.05 8.61 -80.78
N GLY A 15 -60.00 8.79 -82.10
CA GLY A 15 -58.78 9.12 -82.86
C GLY A 15 -58.26 10.54 -82.59
N LEU A 16 -59.15 11.50 -82.36
CA LEU A 16 -58.78 12.87 -81.94
C LEU A 16 -58.40 12.93 -80.45
N MET A 17 -59.06 12.17 -79.57
CA MET A 17 -58.80 12.15 -78.12
C MET A 17 -57.56 11.31 -77.74
N SER A 18 -57.23 10.26 -78.49
CA SER A 18 -56.08 9.39 -78.20
C SER A 18 -54.74 10.15 -78.10
N PRO A 19 -54.40 11.09 -79.02
CA PRO A 19 -53.22 11.94 -78.90
C PRO A 19 -53.22 12.81 -77.64
N PHE A 20 -54.38 13.35 -77.24
CA PHE A 20 -54.47 14.14 -76.01
C PHE A 20 -54.32 13.29 -74.76
N ILE A 21 -54.94 12.11 -74.71
CA ILE A 21 -54.81 11.15 -73.60
C ILE A 21 -53.36 10.66 -73.52
N ALA A 22 -52.72 10.36 -74.65
CA ALA A 22 -51.32 9.97 -74.73
C ALA A 22 -50.39 11.11 -74.26
N LEU A 23 -50.62 12.35 -74.70
CA LEU A 23 -49.88 13.53 -74.25
C LEU A 23 -50.04 13.74 -72.74
N THR A 24 -51.26 13.60 -72.23
CA THR A 24 -51.55 13.71 -70.78
C THR A 24 -50.85 12.59 -70.01
N GLY A 25 -50.82 11.37 -70.54
CA GLY A 25 -50.10 10.23 -69.97
C GLY A 25 -48.58 10.44 -69.94
N VAL A 26 -47.99 11.01 -71.00
CA VAL A 26 -46.56 11.38 -71.06
C VAL A 26 -46.23 12.50 -70.07
N LEU A 27 -47.10 13.50 -69.94
CA LEU A 27 -46.93 14.59 -68.96
C LEU A 27 -47.05 14.10 -67.52
N LEU A 28 -48.01 13.21 -67.23
CA LEU A 28 -48.19 12.61 -65.91
C LEU A 28 -47.04 11.67 -65.54
N THR A 29 -46.54 10.87 -66.49
CA THR A 29 -45.37 10.00 -66.26
C THR A 29 -44.11 10.84 -66.07
N PHE A 30 -43.90 11.90 -66.85
CA PHE A 30 -42.81 12.85 -66.63
C PHE A 30 -42.90 13.50 -65.24
N LEU A 31 -44.08 13.95 -64.82
CA LEU A 31 -44.29 14.53 -63.49
C LEU A 31 -44.03 13.50 -62.37
N ALA A 32 -44.46 12.25 -62.56
CA ALA A 32 -44.20 11.17 -61.61
C ALA A 32 -42.69 10.89 -61.47
N PHE A 33 -41.95 10.79 -62.58
CA PHE A 33 -40.50 10.63 -62.55
C PHE A 33 -39.80 11.84 -61.93
N TYR A 34 -40.25 13.07 -62.22
CA TYR A 34 -39.74 14.28 -61.59
C TYR A 34 -39.94 14.28 -60.07
N MET A 35 -41.13 13.89 -59.61
CA MET A 35 -41.42 13.74 -58.18
C MET A 35 -40.56 12.64 -57.52
N GLN A 36 -40.34 11.51 -58.20
CA GLN A 36 -39.44 10.44 -57.72
C GLN A 36 -37.99 10.93 -57.57
N ILE A 37 -37.46 11.66 -58.54
CA ILE A 37 -36.11 12.25 -58.47
C ILE A 37 -36.01 13.21 -57.29
N LYS A 38 -37.00 14.09 -57.10
CA LYS A 38 -37.04 15.03 -55.98
C LYS A 38 -37.13 14.30 -54.63
N ALA A 39 -37.93 13.24 -54.53
CA ALA A 39 -38.05 12.44 -53.33
C ALA A 39 -36.72 11.75 -52.96
N ASN A 40 -36.02 11.17 -53.93
CA ASN A 40 -34.70 10.56 -53.72
C ASN A 40 -33.67 11.58 -53.24
N GLN A 41 -33.67 12.80 -53.79
CA GLN A 41 -32.79 13.88 -53.32
C GLN A 41 -33.06 14.25 -51.85
N ILE A 42 -34.34 14.36 -51.46
CA ILE A 42 -34.72 14.64 -50.07
C ILE A 42 -34.27 13.50 -49.15
N GLN A 43 -34.45 12.24 -49.56
CA GLN A 43 -34.03 11.07 -48.79
C GLN A 43 -32.51 11.06 -48.56
N ILE A 44 -31.71 11.36 -49.58
CA ILE A 44 -30.24 11.46 -49.46
C ILE A 44 -29.85 12.58 -48.48
N ILE A 45 -30.51 13.75 -48.54
CA ILE A 45 -30.24 14.86 -47.63
C ILE A 45 -30.60 14.48 -46.19
N GLN A 46 -31.76 13.86 -45.96
CA GLN A 46 -32.17 13.39 -44.64
C GLN A 46 -31.23 12.32 -44.08
N PHE A 47 -30.83 11.36 -44.91
CA PHE A 47 -29.87 10.32 -44.53
C PHE A 47 -28.52 10.92 -44.13
N LYS A 48 -27.97 11.86 -44.94
CA LYS A 48 -26.72 12.56 -44.60
C LYS A 48 -26.82 13.38 -43.32
N LYS A 49 -27.93 14.09 -43.10
CA LYS A 49 -28.20 14.81 -41.85
C LYS A 49 -28.31 13.86 -40.66
N GLY A 50 -28.97 12.71 -40.82
CA GLY A 50 -29.06 11.66 -39.81
C GLY A 50 -27.69 11.12 -39.41
N LEU A 51 -26.85 10.78 -40.39
CA LEU A 51 -25.47 10.32 -40.14
C LEU A 51 -24.61 11.36 -39.42
N ALA A 52 -24.73 12.65 -39.80
CA ALA A 52 -24.00 13.72 -39.13
C ALA A 52 -24.42 13.85 -37.66
N LYS A 53 -25.73 13.88 -37.39
CA LYS A 53 -26.27 13.96 -36.02
C LYS A 53 -25.91 12.73 -35.18
N GLU A 54 -25.94 11.54 -35.77
CA GLU A 54 -25.55 10.31 -35.09
C GLU A 54 -24.05 10.32 -34.74
N LYS A 55 -23.21 10.78 -35.65
CA LYS A 55 -21.77 10.93 -35.39
C LYS A 55 -21.49 11.93 -34.27
N GLU A 56 -22.15 13.09 -34.30
CA GLU A 56 -22.05 14.10 -33.23
C GLU A 56 -22.48 13.52 -31.88
N ARG A 57 -23.62 12.83 -31.84
CA ARG A 57 -24.11 12.18 -30.62
C ARG A 57 -23.14 11.12 -30.09
N ARG A 58 -22.60 10.26 -30.96
CA ARG A 58 -21.58 9.27 -30.56
C ARG A 58 -20.34 9.92 -29.97
N THR A 59 -19.83 10.99 -30.59
CA THR A 59 -18.67 11.71 -30.06
C THR A 59 -18.96 12.39 -28.72
N PHE A 60 -20.19 12.86 -28.52
CA PHE A 60 -20.63 13.44 -27.25
C PHE A 60 -20.75 12.38 -26.15
N ASP A 61 -21.40 11.24 -26.45
CA ASP A 61 -21.53 10.11 -25.54
C ASP A 61 -20.15 9.55 -25.14
N GLU A 62 -19.22 9.42 -26.10
CA GLU A 62 -17.82 9.03 -25.85
C GLU A 62 -17.09 10.03 -24.93
N LYS A 63 -17.34 11.33 -25.11
CA LYS A 63 -16.77 12.39 -24.27
C LYS A 63 -17.29 12.31 -22.83
N ILE A 64 -18.58 12.08 -22.65
CA ILE A 64 -19.20 11.88 -21.32
C ILE A 64 -18.63 10.63 -20.65
N ASP A 65 -18.55 9.51 -21.38
CA ASP A 65 -17.98 8.27 -20.84
C ASP A 65 -16.53 8.46 -20.37
N CYS A 66 -15.69 9.10 -21.20
CA CYS A 66 -14.31 9.43 -20.83
C CYS A 66 -14.24 10.38 -19.62
N TYR A 67 -15.13 11.37 -19.54
CA TYR A 67 -15.20 12.30 -18.40
C TYR A 67 -15.55 11.55 -17.10
N ASN A 68 -16.57 10.71 -17.13
CA ASN A 68 -17.00 9.91 -15.97
C ASN A 68 -15.88 8.98 -15.48
N LYS A 69 -15.15 8.36 -16.41
CA LYS A 69 -14.00 7.50 -16.10
C LYS A 69 -12.87 8.26 -15.41
N LEU A 70 -12.50 9.45 -15.90
CA LEU A 70 -11.48 10.28 -15.23
C LEU A 70 -11.98 10.84 -13.89
N SER A 71 -13.28 11.17 -13.79
CA SER A 71 -13.88 11.63 -12.54
C SER A 71 -13.85 10.54 -11.47
N LEU A 72 -14.19 9.31 -11.82
CA LEU A 72 -14.07 8.15 -10.94
C LEU A 72 -12.62 7.89 -10.53
N LEU A 73 -11.71 7.86 -11.52
CA LEU A 73 -10.28 7.69 -11.25
C LEU A 73 -9.78 8.77 -10.28
N LYS A 74 -10.16 10.04 -10.47
CA LYS A 74 -9.79 11.14 -9.56
C LYS A 74 -10.18 10.83 -8.11
N VAL A 75 -11.43 10.41 -7.87
CA VAL A 75 -11.93 10.06 -6.53
C VAL A 75 -11.13 8.89 -5.94
N ASP A 76 -10.84 7.88 -6.76
CA ASP A 76 -10.08 6.73 -6.29
C ASP A 76 -8.62 7.09 -5.96
N LEU A 77 -7.98 7.96 -6.75
CA LEU A 77 -6.63 8.45 -6.46
C LEU A 77 -6.56 9.25 -5.16
N GLU A 78 -7.60 10.03 -4.82
CA GLU A 78 -7.68 10.71 -3.54
C GLU A 78 -7.73 9.72 -2.36
N SER A 79 -8.57 8.68 -2.50
CA SER A 79 -8.70 7.59 -1.52
C SER A 79 -7.38 6.83 -1.35
N ILE A 80 -6.68 6.52 -2.45
CA ILE A 80 -5.37 5.88 -2.43
C ILE A 80 -4.35 6.76 -1.73
N THR A 81 -4.25 8.04 -2.09
CA THR A 81 -3.33 8.97 -1.43
C THR A 81 -3.54 8.97 0.08
N LYS A 82 -4.80 8.99 0.53
CA LYS A 82 -5.14 8.95 1.96
C LYS A 82 -4.68 7.64 2.62
N ASP A 83 -4.93 6.49 2.00
CA ASP A 83 -4.47 5.18 2.52
C ASP A 83 -2.94 5.11 2.58
N VAL A 84 -2.24 5.50 1.52
CA VAL A 84 -0.77 5.50 1.47
C VAL A 84 -0.19 6.41 2.55
N ARG A 85 -0.76 7.61 2.75
CA ARG A 85 -0.33 8.52 3.83
C ARG A 85 -0.55 7.93 5.22
N GLN A 86 -1.67 7.25 5.45
CA GLN A 86 -1.94 6.60 6.73
C GLN A 86 -0.94 5.46 6.99
N LYS A 87 -0.71 4.58 6.00
CA LYS A 87 0.28 3.50 6.12
C LYS A 87 1.70 4.04 6.30
N SER A 88 2.05 5.09 5.57
CA SER A 88 3.32 5.81 5.70
C SER A 88 3.53 6.33 7.12
N LYS A 89 2.51 6.95 7.72
CA LYS A 89 2.55 7.38 9.12
C LYS A 89 2.81 6.20 10.07
N SER A 90 2.13 5.07 9.88
CA SER A 90 2.36 3.88 10.70
C SER A 90 3.77 3.31 10.54
N LEU A 91 4.35 3.33 9.33
CA LEU A 91 5.75 2.93 9.12
C LEU A 91 6.71 3.86 9.86
N LYS A 92 6.43 5.16 9.87
CA LYS A 92 7.22 6.16 10.58
C LYS A 92 7.24 5.92 12.08
N GLU A 93 6.05 5.85 12.67
CA GLU A 93 5.89 5.58 14.10
C GLU A 93 6.59 4.26 14.48
N TYR A 94 6.45 3.23 13.65
CA TYR A 94 7.10 1.95 13.89
C TYR A 94 8.64 2.06 13.92
N TYR A 95 9.29 2.61 12.88
CA TYR A 95 10.76 2.63 12.86
C TYR A 95 11.35 3.56 13.94
N GLU A 96 10.65 4.66 14.29
CA GLU A 96 11.09 5.56 15.37
C GLU A 96 11.00 4.87 16.74
N ASN A 97 9.93 4.10 16.98
CA ASN A 97 9.77 3.29 18.18
C ASN A 97 10.79 2.15 18.23
N GLU A 98 11.03 1.45 17.12
CA GLU A 98 12.01 0.37 17.04
C GLU A 98 13.44 0.87 17.32
N LYS A 99 13.79 2.08 16.87
CA LYS A 99 15.07 2.72 17.21
C LYS A 99 15.19 3.11 18.68
N SER A 100 14.11 3.63 19.26
CA SER A 100 14.09 4.14 20.63
C SER A 100 13.99 3.02 21.66
N PHE A 101 13.21 1.98 21.34
CA PHE A 101 12.87 0.86 22.22
C PHE A 101 13.07 -0.48 21.48
N PRO A 102 14.33 -0.83 21.14
CA PRO A 102 14.64 -1.99 20.31
C PRO A 102 14.35 -3.34 20.99
N TYR A 103 14.05 -3.34 22.28
CA TYR A 103 13.72 -4.53 23.05
C TYR A 103 12.23 -4.73 23.27
N ASN A 104 11.38 -3.80 22.82
CA ASN A 104 9.92 -3.91 22.97
C ASN A 104 9.31 -4.67 21.80
N GLY A 105 8.12 -5.23 21.98
CA GLY A 105 7.29 -5.75 20.90
C GLY A 105 6.61 -4.63 20.12
N ASN A 106 7.37 -3.82 19.37
CA ASN A 106 6.78 -2.70 18.62
C ASN A 106 5.82 -3.19 17.53
N ILE A 107 4.66 -2.56 17.44
CA ILE A 107 3.57 -2.97 16.54
C ILE A 107 3.57 -2.10 15.29
N LEU A 108 3.61 -2.75 14.12
CA LEU A 108 3.33 -2.08 12.85
C LEU A 108 1.84 -2.16 12.53
N PHE A 109 1.12 -1.06 12.70
CA PHE A 109 -0.30 -0.98 12.36
C PHE A 109 -0.53 -1.11 10.84
N ARG A 110 -1.56 -1.88 10.47
CA ARG A 110 -1.89 -2.22 9.07
C ARG A 110 -3.29 -1.74 8.70
N THR A 111 -3.48 -1.34 7.45
CA THR A 111 -4.82 -1.13 6.86
C THR A 111 -5.02 -2.04 5.64
N PRO A 112 -6.26 -2.49 5.35
CA PRO A 112 -6.53 -3.37 4.21
C PRO A 112 -6.18 -2.72 2.87
N SER A 113 -5.52 -3.46 1.97
CA SER A 113 -5.17 -2.99 0.61
C SER A 113 -6.31 -3.12 -0.42
N LYS A 114 -7.59 -3.19 0.00
CA LYS A 114 -8.71 -3.38 -0.94
C LYS A 114 -8.94 -2.19 -1.88
N ASN A 115 -8.42 -1.02 -1.55
CA ASN A 115 -8.63 0.20 -2.35
C ASN A 115 -7.91 0.17 -3.71
N TYR A 116 -6.80 -0.55 -3.83
CA TYR A 116 -6.00 -0.60 -5.06
C TYR A 116 -6.62 -1.52 -6.12
N THR A 117 -7.24 -2.63 -5.69
CA THR A 117 -7.84 -3.62 -6.60
C THR A 117 -8.97 -3.01 -7.42
N ARG A 118 -9.76 -2.10 -6.83
CA ARG A 118 -10.90 -1.44 -7.51
C ARG A 118 -10.48 -0.59 -8.71
N ILE A 119 -9.32 0.07 -8.66
CA ILE A 119 -8.83 0.85 -9.80
C ILE A 119 -8.31 -0.06 -10.91
N LEU A 120 -7.65 -1.15 -10.53
CA LEU A 120 -7.14 -2.15 -11.49
C LEU A 120 -8.27 -2.91 -12.21
N GLU A 121 -9.48 -2.91 -11.65
CA GLU A 121 -10.68 -3.45 -12.30
C GLU A 121 -11.21 -2.56 -13.44
N ILE A 122 -10.87 -1.26 -13.46
CA ILE A 122 -11.25 -0.38 -14.57
C ILE A 122 -10.37 -0.73 -15.78
N ASP A 123 -11.02 -0.92 -16.93
CA ASP A 123 -10.33 -1.18 -18.20
C ASP A 123 -9.25 -0.11 -18.48
N ARG A 124 -7.99 -0.53 -18.43
CA ARG A 124 -6.81 0.33 -18.64
C ARG A 124 -6.87 1.05 -19.99
N LEU A 125 -7.38 0.39 -21.04
CA LEU A 125 -7.52 0.99 -22.36
C LEU A 125 -8.54 2.14 -22.35
N SER A 126 -9.64 1.97 -21.62
CA SER A 126 -10.65 3.02 -21.42
C SER A 126 -10.08 4.24 -20.69
N ILE A 127 -9.27 4.05 -19.65
CA ILE A 127 -8.58 5.17 -18.98
C ILE A 127 -7.58 5.83 -19.94
N TYR A 128 -6.82 5.06 -20.72
CA TYR A 128 -5.89 5.61 -21.71
C TYR A 128 -6.60 6.50 -22.75
N LYS A 129 -7.76 6.06 -23.25
CA LYS A 129 -8.59 6.84 -24.17
C LYS A 129 -9.03 8.16 -23.54
N ALA A 130 -9.45 8.11 -22.27
CA ALA A 130 -9.86 9.31 -21.54
C ALA A 130 -8.68 10.27 -21.30
N PHE A 131 -7.50 9.74 -20.95
CA PHE A 131 -6.25 10.52 -20.88
C PHE A 131 -5.94 11.19 -22.22
N ASN A 132 -5.97 10.45 -23.33
CA ASN A 132 -5.73 11.04 -24.66
C ASN A 132 -6.75 12.15 -24.99
N MET A 133 -8.02 11.96 -24.62
CA MET A 133 -9.08 12.91 -24.92
C MET A 133 -8.95 14.22 -24.13
N PHE A 134 -8.62 14.16 -22.83
CA PHE A 134 -8.63 15.34 -21.95
C PHE A 134 -7.24 15.86 -21.57
N LEU A 135 -6.18 15.05 -21.74
CA LEU A 135 -4.81 15.40 -21.41
C LEU A 135 -3.88 15.31 -22.63
N GLY A 136 -4.37 14.88 -23.80
CA GLY A 136 -3.57 14.65 -25.00
C GLY A 136 -2.81 15.87 -25.51
N HIS A 137 -3.24 17.08 -25.15
CA HIS A 137 -2.55 18.34 -25.47
C HIS A 137 -1.28 18.56 -24.64
N ARG A 138 -1.09 17.85 -23.51
CA ARG A 138 0.08 18.00 -22.65
C ARG A 138 1.21 17.11 -23.15
N GLU A 139 2.40 17.66 -23.36
CA GLU A 139 3.56 16.90 -23.89
C GLU A 139 3.86 15.58 -23.16
N LYS A 140 3.65 15.54 -21.84
CA LYS A 140 4.05 14.41 -20.98
C LYS A 140 2.91 13.44 -20.63
N TRP A 141 1.71 13.58 -21.19
CA TRP A 141 0.53 12.82 -20.76
C TRP A 141 0.71 11.29 -20.82
N ILE A 142 1.44 10.77 -21.81
CA ILE A 142 1.75 9.34 -21.95
C ILE A 142 2.65 8.87 -20.80
N LYS A 143 3.65 9.68 -20.44
CA LYS A 143 4.55 9.40 -19.33
C LYS A 143 3.78 9.43 -18.01
N ASP A 144 2.89 10.39 -17.83
CA ASP A 144 2.04 10.50 -16.63
C ASP A 144 1.12 9.28 -16.49
N PHE A 145 0.48 8.84 -17.59
CA PHE A 145 -0.33 7.62 -17.62
C PHE A 145 0.50 6.37 -17.27
N SER A 146 1.69 6.22 -17.86
CA SER A 146 2.55 5.07 -17.57
C SER A 146 3.02 5.07 -16.11
N ASN A 147 3.42 6.22 -15.59
CA ASN A 147 3.83 6.37 -14.19
C ASN A 147 2.68 6.03 -13.24
N LEU A 148 1.46 6.48 -13.54
CA LEU A 148 0.28 6.17 -12.74
C LEU A 148 0.14 4.67 -12.51
N TYR A 149 0.06 3.90 -13.60
CA TYR A 149 -0.19 2.46 -13.53
C TYR A 149 0.98 1.71 -12.89
N ASN A 150 2.22 2.11 -13.18
CA ASN A 150 3.39 1.53 -12.51
C ASN A 150 3.31 1.70 -10.98
N VAL A 151 2.89 2.87 -10.50
CA VAL A 151 2.73 3.11 -9.06
C VAL A 151 1.54 2.35 -8.48
N LEU A 152 0.40 2.31 -9.19
CA LEU A 152 -0.80 1.59 -8.74
C LEU A 152 -0.58 0.08 -8.64
N GLU A 153 0.20 -0.50 -9.56
CA GLU A 153 0.59 -1.92 -9.52
C GLU A 153 1.62 -2.20 -8.42
N PHE A 154 2.56 -1.26 -8.20
CA PHE A 154 3.62 -1.42 -7.22
C PHE A 154 3.16 -1.30 -5.76
N LEU A 155 2.28 -0.34 -5.44
CA LEU A 155 1.90 -0.03 -4.05
C LEU A 155 1.35 -1.25 -3.26
N PRO A 156 0.45 -2.10 -3.81
CA PRO A 156 -0.01 -3.29 -3.13
C PRO A 156 1.11 -4.28 -2.80
N GLU A 157 2.00 -4.54 -3.77
CA GLU A 157 3.13 -5.46 -3.61
C GLU A 157 4.12 -4.92 -2.56
N PHE A 158 4.43 -3.63 -2.64
CA PHE A 158 5.28 -2.94 -1.68
C PHE A 158 4.80 -3.12 -0.24
N PHE A 159 3.52 -2.82 0.03
CA PHE A 159 2.98 -2.95 1.39
C PHE A 159 2.90 -4.41 1.84
N SER A 160 2.53 -5.32 0.92
CA SER A 160 2.53 -6.76 1.21
C SER A 160 3.92 -7.25 1.62
N ASN A 161 4.96 -6.83 0.90
CA ASN A 161 6.35 -7.20 1.18
C ASN A 161 6.82 -6.69 2.55
N ILE A 162 6.53 -5.43 2.87
CA ILE A 162 6.91 -4.84 4.16
C ILE A 162 6.20 -5.54 5.32
N TYR A 163 4.90 -5.80 5.19
CA TYR A 163 4.13 -6.48 6.22
C TYR A 163 4.60 -7.92 6.45
N GLN A 164 4.98 -8.63 5.38
CA GLN A 164 5.58 -9.96 5.50
C GLN A 164 6.94 -9.91 6.22
N LYS A 165 7.82 -8.99 5.82
CA LYS A 165 9.12 -8.81 6.48
C LYS A 165 8.99 -8.45 7.96
N TYR A 166 8.01 -7.62 8.31
CA TYR A 166 7.71 -7.32 9.70
C TYR A 166 7.25 -8.56 10.46
N ASP A 167 6.38 -9.40 9.88
CA ASP A 167 5.92 -10.63 10.54
C ASP A 167 7.09 -11.58 10.82
N ASP A 168 8.01 -11.69 9.87
CA ASP A 168 9.20 -12.54 10.00
C ASP A 168 10.18 -11.97 11.05
N HIS A 169 10.43 -10.64 11.01
CA HIS A 169 11.25 -9.95 12.02
C HIS A 169 10.67 -10.09 13.42
N SER A 170 9.36 -9.85 13.59
CA SER A 170 8.67 -9.93 14.88
C SER A 170 8.77 -11.33 15.48
N LYS A 171 8.61 -12.38 14.65
CA LYS A 171 8.81 -13.78 15.07
C LYS A 171 10.25 -14.08 15.48
N ASP A 172 11.24 -13.65 14.70
CA ASP A 172 12.67 -13.82 15.02
C ASP A 172 13.02 -13.14 16.34
N GLN A 173 12.58 -11.88 16.50
CA GLN A 173 12.76 -11.11 17.73
C GLN A 173 12.15 -11.81 18.93
N PHE A 174 10.90 -12.26 18.83
CA PHE A 174 10.25 -12.99 19.92
C PHE A 174 11.02 -14.26 20.30
N ALA A 175 11.44 -15.06 19.32
CA ALA A 175 12.20 -16.29 19.56
C ALA A 175 13.52 -16.01 20.31
N LYS A 176 14.28 -14.99 19.88
CA LYS A 176 15.53 -14.59 20.55
C LYS A 176 15.33 -14.10 21.97
N LYS A 177 14.25 -13.35 22.22
CA LYS A 177 13.91 -12.93 23.58
C LYS A 177 13.61 -14.13 24.48
N ILE A 178 12.97 -15.18 23.95
CA ILE A 178 12.74 -16.44 24.68
C ILE A 178 14.07 -17.13 24.99
N GLU A 179 15.01 -17.20 24.04
CA GLU A 179 16.34 -17.77 24.26
C GLU A 179 17.10 -17.03 25.38
N ILE A 180 17.10 -15.70 25.36
CA ILE A 180 17.70 -14.88 26.41
C ILE A 180 17.05 -15.17 27.77
N ARG A 181 15.71 -15.23 27.82
CA ARG A 181 14.98 -15.57 29.07
C ARG A 181 15.40 -16.94 29.61
N ASN A 182 15.47 -17.95 28.76
CA ASN A 182 15.90 -19.29 29.17
C ASN A 182 17.36 -19.28 29.68
N GLY A 183 18.24 -18.52 29.04
CA GLY A 183 19.61 -18.35 29.50
C GLY A 183 19.71 -17.59 30.83
N LEU A 184 18.85 -16.60 31.07
CA LEU A 184 18.76 -15.89 32.36
C LEU A 184 18.24 -16.81 33.49
N ILE A 185 17.28 -17.68 33.20
CA ILE A 185 16.82 -18.71 34.16
C ILE A 185 17.98 -19.63 34.52
N LYS A 186 18.68 -20.16 33.52
CA LYS A 186 19.87 -20.99 33.73
C LYS A 186 20.93 -20.24 34.54
N LEU A 187 21.15 -18.96 34.27
CA LEU A 187 22.07 -18.14 35.04
C LEU A 187 21.67 -18.07 36.52
N MET A 188 20.39 -17.85 36.82
CA MET A 188 19.92 -17.82 38.21
C MET A 188 20.13 -19.17 38.91
N ASP A 189 19.91 -20.28 38.22
CA ASP A 189 20.17 -21.62 38.76
C ASP A 189 21.66 -21.83 39.09
N GLU A 190 22.57 -21.45 38.19
CA GLU A 190 24.02 -21.54 38.41
C GLU A 190 24.48 -20.65 39.57
N LEU A 191 23.95 -19.42 39.67
CA LEU A 191 24.25 -18.51 40.78
C LEU A 191 23.73 -19.07 42.11
N ALA A 192 22.52 -19.63 42.15
CA ALA A 192 21.97 -20.26 43.35
C ALA A 192 22.77 -21.50 43.77
N ASN A 193 23.17 -22.34 42.82
CA ASN A 193 24.04 -23.49 43.07
C ASN A 193 25.40 -23.06 43.66
N PHE A 194 25.98 -21.98 43.15
CA PHE A 194 27.22 -21.42 43.70
C PHE A 194 27.07 -21.02 45.18
N ILE A 195 25.96 -20.34 45.54
CA ILE A 195 25.67 -19.99 46.95
C ILE A 195 25.51 -21.25 47.81
N ASN A 196 24.78 -22.25 47.32
CA ASN A 196 24.55 -23.50 48.05
C ASN A 196 25.86 -24.26 48.34
N LEU A 197 26.81 -24.26 47.40
CA LEU A 197 28.15 -24.83 47.61
C LEU A 197 28.89 -24.11 48.75
N TYR A 198 28.88 -22.78 48.75
CA TYR A 198 29.49 -21.99 49.83
C TYR A 198 28.85 -22.27 51.20
N LEU A 199 27.52 -22.41 51.26
CA LEU A 199 26.80 -22.75 52.49
C LEU A 199 27.17 -24.15 53.01
N ALA A 200 27.32 -25.12 52.10
CA ALA A 200 27.69 -26.50 52.44
C ALA A 200 29.14 -26.60 52.93
N GLU A 201 30.08 -25.95 52.25
CA GLU A 201 31.52 -25.98 52.57
C GLU A 201 31.86 -25.27 53.88
N ASN A 202 31.12 -24.21 54.23
CA ASN A 202 31.43 -23.35 55.37
C ASN A 202 30.49 -23.56 56.58
N SER A 203 29.88 -24.75 56.69
CA SER A 203 29.06 -25.14 57.86
C SER A 203 27.95 -24.12 58.20
N ARG A 204 27.32 -23.48 57.20
CA ARG A 204 26.32 -22.41 57.39
C ARG A 204 26.82 -21.18 58.17
N GLN A 205 28.12 -20.91 58.22
CA GLN A 205 28.59 -19.57 58.53
C GLN A 205 27.98 -18.55 57.55
N ASN A 206 27.98 -17.27 57.90
CA ASN A 206 27.39 -16.24 57.05
C ASN A 206 28.12 -16.17 55.70
N TYR A 207 27.61 -16.88 54.69
CA TYR A 207 28.18 -17.00 53.35
C TYR A 207 28.48 -15.65 52.68
N LEU A 208 27.84 -14.57 53.14
CA LEU A 208 28.07 -13.20 52.68
C LEU A 208 29.39 -12.60 53.18
N THR A 209 30.14 -13.27 54.06
CA THR A 209 31.51 -12.86 54.44
C THR A 209 32.51 -13.11 53.32
N PHE A 210 32.21 -14.00 52.37
CA PHE A 210 33.06 -14.29 51.23
C PHE A 210 32.69 -13.39 50.05
N GLU A 211 33.66 -12.62 49.54
CA GLU A 211 33.41 -11.65 48.47
C GLU A 211 32.83 -12.26 47.17
N PRO A 212 33.26 -13.46 46.70
CA PRO A 212 32.59 -14.15 45.57
C PRO A 212 31.10 -14.40 45.79
N SER A 213 30.76 -14.92 46.96
CA SER A 213 29.39 -15.25 47.35
C SER A 213 28.54 -14.00 47.53
N LYS A 214 29.09 -12.94 48.12
CA LYS A 214 28.44 -11.64 48.24
C LYS A 214 28.13 -11.01 46.88
N LEU A 215 29.07 -11.09 45.93
CA LEU A 215 28.87 -10.66 44.55
C LEU A 215 27.70 -11.41 43.89
N VAL A 216 27.74 -12.75 43.95
CA VAL A 216 26.68 -13.63 43.40
C VAL A 216 25.32 -13.30 44.02
N ASN A 217 25.23 -13.21 45.34
CA ASN A 217 23.99 -12.88 46.04
C ASN A 217 23.45 -11.50 45.62
N LYS A 218 24.34 -10.51 45.46
CA LYS A 218 23.93 -9.17 45.01
C LYS A 218 23.45 -9.18 43.56
N THR A 219 24.05 -9.99 42.69
CA THR A 219 23.60 -10.17 41.30
C THR A 219 22.20 -10.77 41.23
N ILE A 220 21.94 -11.83 42.00
CA ILE A 220 20.59 -12.43 42.11
C ILE A 220 19.58 -11.37 42.58
N PHE A 221 19.90 -10.63 43.63
CA PHE A 221 19.04 -9.57 44.16
C PHE A 221 18.74 -8.49 43.10
N ASN A 222 19.77 -8.02 42.38
CA ASN A 222 19.58 -7.01 41.33
C ASN A 222 18.67 -7.52 40.21
N TYR A 223 18.75 -8.81 39.86
CA TYR A 223 17.89 -9.42 38.85
C TYR A 223 16.42 -9.42 39.28
N TYR A 224 16.11 -9.93 40.47
CA TYR A 224 14.73 -9.96 40.97
C TYR A 224 14.13 -8.57 41.15
N LYS A 225 14.94 -7.58 41.57
CA LYS A 225 14.49 -6.20 41.65
C LYS A 225 13.98 -5.66 40.30
N ILE A 226 14.68 -5.96 39.20
CA ILE A 226 14.26 -5.53 37.85
C ILE A 226 12.98 -6.26 37.42
N LEU A 227 12.82 -7.53 37.80
CA LEU A 227 11.59 -8.27 37.53
C LEU A 227 10.41 -7.67 38.29
N GLU A 228 10.57 -7.36 39.57
CA GLU A 228 9.55 -6.70 40.40
C GLU A 228 9.12 -5.35 39.80
N ASP A 229 10.08 -4.56 39.29
CA ASP A 229 9.78 -3.27 38.64
C ASP A 229 8.91 -3.42 37.37
N SER A 230 8.69 -4.64 36.85
CA SER A 230 7.84 -4.91 35.67
C SER A 230 6.36 -5.12 36.02
N TYR A 231 6.01 -5.15 37.31
CA TYR A 231 4.66 -5.37 37.82
C TYR A 231 4.18 -4.20 38.67
N ASP A 232 2.87 -3.97 38.71
CA ASP A 232 2.25 -3.05 39.70
C ASP A 232 2.03 -3.74 41.06
N GLU A 233 1.48 -3.01 42.02
CA GLU A 233 1.17 -3.50 43.38
C GLU A 233 0.20 -4.70 43.37
N ASP A 234 -0.60 -4.85 42.30
CA ASP A 234 -1.58 -5.92 42.10
C ASP A 234 -1.04 -7.08 41.26
N LEU A 235 0.28 -7.09 40.95
CA LEU A 235 0.97 -8.07 40.12
C LEU A 235 0.52 -8.12 38.66
N ASN A 236 -0.07 -7.03 38.15
CA ASN A 236 -0.32 -6.89 36.71
C ASN A 236 0.96 -6.45 36.01
N SER A 237 1.24 -7.06 34.86
CA SER A 237 2.37 -6.66 34.01
C SER A 237 2.15 -5.25 33.46
N VAL A 238 3.00 -4.30 33.84
CA VAL A 238 2.92 -2.90 33.38
C VAL A 238 3.90 -2.57 32.26
N LYS A 239 4.99 -3.34 32.13
CA LYS A 239 5.97 -3.20 31.03
C LYS A 239 6.67 -4.52 30.72
N GLU A 240 7.20 -4.62 29.50
CA GLU A 240 8.15 -5.69 29.17
C GLU A 240 9.42 -5.55 30.02
N THR A 241 10.05 -6.68 30.32
CA THR A 241 11.32 -6.72 31.05
C THR A 241 12.40 -5.93 30.30
N ASP A 242 13.04 -5.00 30.99
CA ASP A 242 14.05 -4.15 30.39
C ASP A 242 15.42 -4.87 30.30
N PHE A 243 15.73 -5.38 29.11
CA PHE A 243 17.02 -6.04 28.85
C PHE A 243 18.22 -5.09 28.94
N ILE A 244 18.04 -3.77 28.80
CA ILE A 244 19.12 -2.79 29.03
C ILE A 244 19.45 -2.75 30.51
N GLU A 245 18.43 -2.75 31.36
CA GLU A 245 18.66 -2.79 32.80
C GLU A 245 19.29 -4.11 33.24
N ILE A 246 18.84 -5.24 32.69
CA ILE A 246 19.47 -6.55 32.95
C ILE A 246 20.94 -6.54 32.53
N ASP A 247 21.26 -6.10 31.30
CA ASP A 247 22.64 -6.05 30.83
C ASP A 247 23.52 -5.20 31.76
N ASN A 248 23.05 -4.01 32.15
CA ASN A 248 23.86 -3.07 32.91
C ASN A 248 23.94 -3.38 34.41
N LYS A 249 22.80 -3.66 35.06
CA LYS A 249 22.71 -3.79 36.53
C LYS A 249 22.95 -5.22 37.03
N VAL A 250 22.85 -6.22 36.16
CA VAL A 250 23.01 -7.65 36.51
C VAL A 250 24.26 -8.21 35.84
N LEU A 251 24.25 -8.30 34.51
CA LEU A 251 25.26 -9.03 33.75
C LEU A 251 26.62 -8.33 33.78
N LYS A 252 26.66 -7.05 33.43
CA LYS A 252 27.87 -6.23 33.48
C LYS A 252 28.39 -6.05 34.90
N TYR A 253 27.50 -5.79 35.85
CA TYR A 253 27.84 -5.71 37.28
C TYR A 253 28.59 -6.96 37.76
N PHE A 254 28.09 -8.15 37.42
CA PHE A 254 28.74 -9.40 37.79
C PHE A 254 30.12 -9.53 37.14
N ILE A 255 30.24 -9.33 35.83
CA ILE A 255 31.53 -9.44 35.12
C ILE A 255 32.56 -8.48 35.72
N GLU A 256 32.20 -7.22 35.95
CA GLU A 256 33.10 -6.23 36.56
C GLU A 256 33.51 -6.63 37.99
N GLY A 257 32.58 -7.24 38.75
CA GLY A 257 32.86 -7.82 40.05
C GLY A 257 33.88 -8.95 39.98
N VAL A 258 33.70 -9.90 39.07
CA VAL A 258 34.63 -11.02 38.89
C VAL A 258 36.01 -10.55 38.45
N ILE A 259 36.09 -9.58 37.53
CA ILE A 259 37.38 -8.97 37.12
C ILE A 259 38.12 -8.37 38.32
N LYS A 260 37.40 -7.67 39.22
CA LYS A 260 38.00 -7.13 40.44
C LYS A 260 38.51 -8.24 41.36
N LEU A 261 37.76 -9.33 41.52
CA LEU A 261 38.19 -10.48 42.34
C LEU A 261 39.42 -11.17 41.76
N ARG A 262 39.51 -11.33 40.43
CA ARG A 262 40.70 -11.90 39.76
C ARG A 262 41.97 -11.12 40.02
N SER A 263 41.88 -9.81 40.21
CA SER A 263 43.03 -8.96 40.55
C SER A 263 43.61 -9.24 41.95
N TYR A 264 42.90 -10.00 42.79
CA TYR A 264 43.33 -10.40 44.13
C TYR A 264 43.22 -11.92 44.28
N GLU A 265 44.30 -12.66 44.01
CA GLU A 265 44.33 -14.13 43.92
C GLU A 265 43.69 -14.85 45.12
N GLN A 266 43.78 -14.29 46.33
CA GLN A 266 43.18 -14.84 47.56
C GLN A 266 41.65 -14.72 47.63
N LEU A 267 41.04 -13.88 46.80
CA LEU A 267 39.60 -13.60 46.79
C LEU A 267 38.90 -14.23 45.59
N TYR A 268 39.64 -14.85 44.66
CA TYR A 268 39.09 -15.39 43.44
C TYR A 268 38.64 -16.85 43.59
N ASP A 269 37.44 -17.16 43.08
CA ASP A 269 36.95 -18.54 42.98
C ASP A 269 36.80 -18.93 41.50
N VAL A 270 37.56 -19.94 41.08
CA VAL A 270 37.57 -20.47 39.71
C VAL A 270 36.20 -20.99 39.27
N ARG A 271 35.32 -21.38 40.21
CA ARG A 271 33.94 -21.81 39.92
C ARG A 271 33.07 -20.70 39.33
N LEU A 272 33.54 -19.44 39.35
CA LEU A 272 32.88 -18.33 38.66
C LEU A 272 33.10 -18.34 37.15
N GLU A 273 34.12 -19.04 36.62
CA GLU A 273 34.44 -19.03 35.17
C GLU A 273 33.26 -19.47 34.28
N PRO A 274 32.57 -20.60 34.54
CA PRO A 274 31.45 -21.02 33.71
C PRO A 274 30.29 -20.01 33.74
N ILE A 275 30.12 -19.31 34.86
CA ILE A 275 29.10 -18.27 35.02
C ILE A 275 29.47 -17.03 34.20
N VAL A 276 30.76 -16.64 34.20
CA VAL A 276 31.26 -15.55 33.35
C VAL A 276 31.06 -15.85 31.87
N GLU A 277 31.31 -17.09 31.43
CA GLU A 277 31.08 -17.52 30.05
C GLU A 277 29.60 -17.43 29.68
N LEU A 278 28.72 -17.97 30.52
CA LEU A 278 27.26 -17.90 30.33
C LEU A 278 26.77 -16.46 30.22
N ILE A 279 27.22 -15.59 31.13
CA ILE A 279 26.86 -14.16 31.11
C ILE A 279 27.38 -13.50 29.83
N SER A 280 28.62 -13.76 29.42
CA SER A 280 29.19 -13.17 28.22
C SER A 280 28.36 -13.52 26.97
N ASN A 281 27.94 -14.78 26.85
CA ASN A 281 27.05 -15.22 25.77
C ASN A 281 25.68 -14.53 25.83
N LEU A 282 25.08 -14.39 27.01
CA LEU A 282 23.82 -13.65 27.18
C LEU A 282 23.92 -12.19 26.75
N ARG A 283 25.03 -11.52 27.10
CA ARG A 283 25.27 -10.12 26.70
C ARG A 283 25.39 -9.98 25.18
N ILE A 284 26.04 -10.94 24.51
CA ILE A 284 26.13 -11.00 23.05
C ILE A 284 24.72 -11.15 22.44
N GLN A 285 23.91 -12.06 22.98
CA GLN A 285 22.53 -12.28 22.50
C GLN A 285 21.65 -11.03 22.67
N ILE A 286 21.72 -10.37 23.83
CA ILE A 286 21.02 -9.09 24.07
C ILE A 286 21.47 -8.03 23.05
N SER A 287 22.78 -7.94 22.79
CA SER A 287 23.31 -7.00 21.79
C SER A 287 22.82 -7.30 20.36
N ASP A 288 22.75 -8.57 19.98
CA ASP A 288 22.26 -9.00 18.65
C ASP A 288 20.78 -8.66 18.46
N VAL A 289 19.94 -8.87 19.47
CA VAL A 289 18.52 -8.44 19.48
C VAL A 289 18.41 -6.96 19.15
N LYS A 290 19.17 -6.12 19.85
CA LYS A 290 19.20 -4.67 19.62
C LYS A 290 19.69 -4.32 18.21
N GLN A 291 20.79 -4.93 17.78
CA GLN A 291 21.37 -4.63 16.47
C GLN A 291 20.37 -4.94 15.35
N ARG A 292 19.71 -6.10 15.42
CA ARG A 292 18.69 -6.48 14.43
C ARG A 292 17.49 -5.55 14.40
N ALA A 293 17.00 -5.14 15.56
CA ALA A 293 15.93 -4.14 15.64
C ALA A 293 16.34 -2.84 14.95
N LEU A 294 17.57 -2.35 15.19
CA LEU A 294 18.08 -1.14 14.55
C LEU A 294 18.29 -1.29 13.04
N GLU A 295 18.80 -2.43 12.59
CA GLU A 295 18.98 -2.75 11.17
C GLU A 295 17.64 -2.82 10.44
N PHE A 296 16.65 -3.47 11.03
CA PHE A 296 15.30 -3.54 10.49
C PHE A 296 14.64 -2.16 10.47
N ALA A 297 14.74 -1.38 11.55
CA ALA A 297 14.23 -0.02 11.61
C ALA A 297 14.83 0.87 10.51
N LYS A 298 16.14 0.74 10.24
CA LYS A 298 16.80 1.45 9.14
C LYS A 298 16.26 1.00 7.78
N ASN A 299 15.97 -0.28 7.59
CA ASN A 299 15.34 -0.76 6.36
C ASN A 299 13.95 -0.13 6.17
N VAL A 300 13.12 -0.14 7.21
CA VAL A 300 11.77 0.46 7.16
C VAL A 300 11.83 1.97 6.92
N GLU A 301 12.78 2.68 7.54
CA GLU A 301 13.03 4.10 7.29
C GLU A 301 13.36 4.38 5.82
N LEU A 302 14.20 3.54 5.19
CA LEU A 302 14.50 3.68 3.75
C LEU A 302 13.24 3.49 2.89
N GLN A 303 12.41 2.49 3.20
CA GLN A 303 11.15 2.26 2.49
C GLN A 303 10.17 3.43 2.69
N TYR A 304 10.08 3.98 3.91
CA TYR A 304 9.31 5.18 4.20
C TYR A 304 9.81 6.38 3.37
N ASN A 305 11.12 6.57 3.27
CA ASN A 305 11.69 7.66 2.49
C ASN A 305 11.34 7.52 1.00
N HIS A 306 11.43 6.33 0.41
CA HIS A 306 11.01 6.12 -1.00
C HIS A 306 9.51 6.44 -1.24
N LEU A 307 8.64 6.20 -0.26
CA LEU A 307 7.23 6.55 -0.37
C LEU A 307 6.95 8.05 -0.30
N ASN A 308 7.70 8.80 0.52
CA ASN A 308 7.32 10.16 0.91
C ASN A 308 8.28 11.26 0.44
N VAL A 309 9.56 10.94 0.29
CA VAL A 309 10.63 11.92 0.04
C VAL A 309 11.02 11.83 -1.44
N SER A 310 10.87 12.94 -2.14
CA SER A 310 11.42 13.10 -3.49
C SER A 310 12.91 13.46 -3.39
N ASN A 311 13.77 12.78 -4.14
CA ASN A 311 15.21 13.01 -4.17
C ASN A 311 15.63 13.56 -5.53
N GLY A 312 15.91 14.87 -5.58
CA GLY A 312 16.27 15.55 -6.83
C GLY A 312 15.17 15.38 -7.88
N ASP A 313 15.50 14.71 -8.98
CA ASP A 313 14.58 14.43 -10.09
C ASP A 313 13.66 13.21 -9.85
N GLU A 314 13.94 12.38 -8.85
CA GLU A 314 13.12 11.22 -8.50
C GLU A 314 11.97 11.62 -7.57
N LYS A 315 10.75 11.54 -8.09
CA LYS A 315 9.54 11.82 -7.32
C LYS A 315 9.14 10.61 -6.49
N SER A 316 8.72 10.87 -5.26
CA SER A 316 8.14 9.82 -4.42
C SER A 316 6.85 9.28 -5.02
N TYR A 317 6.47 8.05 -4.65
CA TYR A 317 5.24 7.43 -5.14
C TYR A 317 3.99 8.25 -4.80
N ILE A 318 3.94 8.84 -3.60
CA ILE A 318 2.86 9.74 -3.19
C ILE A 318 2.84 11.02 -4.03
N ALA A 319 4.02 11.58 -4.36
CA ALA A 319 4.09 12.78 -5.19
C ALA A 319 3.55 12.51 -6.60
N ILE A 320 3.92 11.37 -7.21
CA ILE A 320 3.43 10.96 -8.54
C ILE A 320 1.90 10.86 -8.55
N VAL A 321 1.31 10.13 -7.60
CA VAL A 321 -0.16 9.96 -7.53
C VAL A 321 -0.86 11.31 -7.34
N ASN A 322 -0.34 12.18 -6.48
CA ASN A 322 -0.93 13.49 -6.21
C ASN A 322 -0.85 14.44 -7.41
N GLU A 323 0.28 14.50 -8.10
CA GLU A 323 0.44 15.36 -9.28
C GLU A 323 -0.49 14.96 -10.43
N ILE A 324 -0.67 13.65 -10.62
CA ILE A 324 -1.59 13.12 -11.64
C ILE A 324 -3.04 13.39 -11.23
N HIS A 325 -3.38 13.20 -9.96
CA HIS A 325 -4.70 13.56 -9.42
C HIS A 325 -5.01 15.05 -9.65
N LEU A 326 -4.10 15.95 -9.29
CA LEU A 326 -4.25 17.40 -9.48
C LEU A 326 -4.36 17.76 -10.97
N THR A 327 -3.55 17.13 -11.82
CA THR A 327 -3.63 17.33 -13.27
C THR A 327 -5.00 16.93 -13.82
N ILE A 328 -5.52 15.77 -13.41
CA ILE A 328 -6.86 15.33 -13.83
C ILE A 328 -7.91 16.32 -13.32
N GLU A 329 -7.83 16.74 -12.06
CA GLU A 329 -8.77 17.71 -11.48
C GLU A 329 -8.78 19.04 -12.25
N GLU A 330 -7.60 19.58 -12.56
CA GLU A 330 -7.45 20.82 -13.33
C GLU A 330 -8.03 20.72 -14.74
N GLU A 331 -7.78 19.62 -15.45
CA GLU A 331 -8.30 19.45 -16.81
C GLU A 331 -9.81 19.21 -16.81
N LEU A 332 -10.35 18.44 -15.86
CA LEU A 332 -11.79 18.21 -15.74
C LEU A 332 -12.56 19.49 -15.38
N LYS A 333 -11.97 20.43 -14.62
CA LYS A 333 -12.59 21.74 -14.31
C LYS A 333 -12.80 22.62 -15.54
N LYS A 334 -12.01 22.42 -16.61
CA LYS A 334 -12.13 23.19 -17.87
C LYS A 334 -13.23 22.65 -18.77
N VAL A 335 -13.75 21.45 -18.48
CA VAL A 335 -14.76 20.79 -19.31
C VAL A 335 -16.12 21.39 -18.97
N ILE A 336 -16.68 22.15 -19.91
CA ILE A 336 -18.10 22.49 -19.90
C ILE A 336 -18.84 21.27 -20.47
N ILE A 337 -19.64 20.62 -19.63
CA ILE A 337 -20.64 19.65 -20.07
C ILE A 337 -21.95 20.43 -20.05
N ASP A 338 -22.35 20.96 -21.21
CA ASP A 338 -23.68 21.55 -21.33
C ASP A 338 -24.70 20.40 -21.22
N GLU A 339 -25.48 20.41 -20.15
CA GLU A 339 -26.72 19.64 -20.06
C GLU A 339 -27.72 20.30 -21.02
N GLU A 340 -28.08 19.61 -22.10
CA GLU A 340 -29.17 20.02 -23.00
C GLU A 340 -30.52 20.14 -22.27
#